data_AF-A0A939I5B4-F1
#
_entry.id   AF-A0A939I5B4-F1
#
_cell.length_a   1.000
_cell.length_b   1.000
_cell.length_c   1.000
_cell.angle_alpha   90.00
_cell.angle_beta   90.00
_cell.angle_gamma   90.00
#
_symmetry.space_group_name_H-M   'P 1'
#
loop_
_entity.id
_entity.type
_entity.pdbx_description
1 polymer ?
#
loop_
_entity_poly.entity_id
_entity_poly.type
_entity_poly.pdbx_seq_one_letter_code
_entity_poly.pdbx_strand_id
1 'polypeptide(L)'
;MNDLPNDIAHVLDALLSEDHPLRAQLPYLRIESGCTCGCTAYFTGPDTVTGAEIVAEATIGCDGEVLLFAEGGRLSWLEVCSWTDPKLTLSDAARHLLQEPGAPD
;
A
#
# COMPACT_ATOMS: atom_id res chain seq x y z
N MET A 1 7.21 -5.34 17.32
CA MET A 1 6.41 -4.10 17.32
C MET A 1 6.57 -3.52 15.93
N ASN A 2 5.47 -3.40 15.18
CA ASN A 2 5.53 -2.98 13.79
C ASN A 2 5.93 -1.50 13.72
N ASP A 3 6.98 -1.15 12.99
CA ASP A 3 7.52 0.22 12.93
C ASP A 3 6.86 1.07 11.83
N LEU A 4 5.85 0.51 11.16
CA LEU A 4 5.16 1.21 10.08
C LEU A 4 4.31 2.38 10.62
N PRO A 5 4.28 3.53 9.93
CA PRO A 5 3.29 4.58 10.15
C PRO A 5 1.87 4.01 10.08
N ASN A 6 0.99 4.54 10.90
CA ASN A 6 -0.38 4.03 11.06
C ASN A 6 -1.15 4.02 9.73
N ASP A 7 -1.07 5.09 8.93
CA ASP A 7 -1.73 5.19 7.62
C ASP A 7 -1.31 4.04 6.70
N ILE A 8 0.00 3.75 6.62
CA ILE A 8 0.53 2.69 5.76
C ILE A 8 0.13 1.31 6.29
N ALA A 9 0.19 1.10 7.60
CA ALA A 9 -0.27 -0.15 8.20
C ALA A 9 -1.76 -0.40 7.91
N HIS A 10 -2.59 0.65 7.90
CA HIS A 10 -4.02 0.55 7.60
C HIS A 10 -4.30 0.25 6.13
N VAL A 11 -3.59 0.91 5.21
CA VAL A 11 -3.70 0.59 3.78
C VAL A 11 -3.28 -0.86 3.51
N LEU A 12 -2.16 -1.31 4.10
CA LEU A 12 -1.69 -2.69 3.94
C LEU A 12 -2.68 -3.71 4.53
N ASP A 13 -3.31 -3.38 5.65
CA ASP A 13 -4.33 -4.22 6.28
C ASP A 13 -5.56 -4.39 5.39
N ALA A 14 -6.00 -3.29 4.75
CA ALA A 14 -7.13 -3.28 3.83
C ALA A 14 -6.83 -4.01 2.52
N LEU A 15 -5.62 -3.87 1.98
CA LEU A 15 -5.19 -4.52 0.73
C LEU A 15 -4.94 -6.02 0.88
N LEU A 16 -4.40 -6.45 2.03
CA LEU A 16 -4.05 -7.84 2.26
C LEU A 16 -5.08 -8.51 3.17
N SER A 17 -6.04 -9.21 2.56
CA SER A 17 -6.97 -10.10 3.26
C SER A 17 -6.25 -11.04 4.23
N GLU A 18 -6.95 -11.51 5.28
CA GLU A 18 -6.33 -12.35 6.33
C GLU A 18 -5.60 -13.59 5.80
N ASP A 19 -6.08 -14.19 4.71
CA ASP A 19 -5.49 -15.38 4.07
C ASP A 19 -4.36 -15.04 3.07
N HIS A 20 -4.11 -13.76 2.78
CA HIS A 20 -3.14 -13.37 1.78
C HIS A 20 -1.72 -13.78 2.23
N PRO A 21 -0.96 -14.57 1.43
CA PRO A 21 0.31 -15.15 1.88
C PRO A 21 1.37 -14.11 2.24
N LEU A 22 1.34 -12.94 1.59
CA LEU A 22 2.27 -11.84 1.85
C LEU A 22 1.97 -11.08 3.16
N ARG A 23 0.79 -11.28 3.77
CA ARG A 23 0.41 -10.63 5.03
C ARG A 23 1.34 -11.02 6.19
N ALA A 24 1.94 -12.21 6.12
CA ALA A 24 2.94 -12.67 7.09
C ALA A 24 4.20 -11.79 7.14
N GLN A 25 4.44 -10.94 6.12
CA GLN A 25 5.58 -10.02 6.06
C GLN A 25 5.33 -8.73 6.85
N LEU A 26 4.07 -8.34 7.06
CA LEU A 26 3.71 -7.06 7.68
C LEU A 26 4.45 -6.79 9.00
N PRO A 27 4.57 -7.73 9.96
CA PRO A 27 5.24 -7.47 11.24
C PRO A 27 6.74 -7.18 11.14
N TYR A 28 7.36 -7.47 9.99
CA TYR A 28 8.79 -7.32 9.74
C TYR A 28 9.11 -6.22 8.74
N LEU A 29 8.08 -5.62 8.16
CA LEU A 29 8.20 -4.61 7.12
C LEU A 29 8.73 -3.30 7.72
N ARG A 30 9.62 -2.63 6.98
CA ARG A 30 10.13 -1.31 7.33
C ARG A 30 10.14 -0.45 6.09
N ILE A 31 9.92 0.85 6.27
CA ILE A 31 10.04 1.82 5.19
C ILE A 31 11.51 2.15 5.02
N GLU A 32 12.02 1.97 3.81
CA GLU A 32 13.37 2.40 3.43
C GLU A 32 13.36 3.88 3.02
N SER A 33 12.40 4.26 2.18
CA SER A 33 12.26 5.61 1.68
C SER A 33 10.81 5.87 1.26
N GLY A 34 10.48 7.14 0.99
CA GLY A 34 9.17 7.52 0.49
C GLY A 34 9.27 8.77 -0.38
N CYS A 35 8.30 8.94 -1.27
CA CYS A 35 8.23 10.15 -2.06
C CYS A 35 7.83 11.34 -1.18
N THR A 36 8.39 12.53 -1.41
CA THR A 36 8.05 13.73 -0.65
C THR A 36 6.61 14.17 -0.82
N CYS A 37 5.91 13.72 -1.88
CA CYS A 37 4.45 13.90 -1.99
C CYS A 37 3.63 13.01 -1.07
N GLY A 38 4.21 12.01 -0.40
CA GLY A 38 3.46 11.03 0.40
C GLY A 38 2.64 10.04 -0.44
N CYS A 39 2.86 10.03 -1.75
CA CYS A 39 2.22 9.18 -2.76
C CYS A 39 2.81 7.76 -2.81
N THR A 40 4.05 7.57 -2.34
CA THR A 40 4.77 6.29 -2.43
C THR A 40 5.57 6.00 -1.16
N ALA A 41 5.58 4.75 -0.73
CA ALA A 41 6.45 4.24 0.32
C ALA A 41 7.15 2.96 -0.13
N TYR A 42 8.48 2.99 -0.14
CA TYR A 42 9.34 1.86 -0.47
C TYR A 42 9.71 1.11 0.81
N PHE A 43 9.62 -0.22 0.75
CA PHE A 43 9.94 -1.10 1.86
C PHE A 43 11.35 -1.65 1.72
N THR A 44 11.97 -1.98 2.85
CA THR A 44 13.27 -2.67 2.85
C THR A 44 13.07 -4.10 2.31
N GLY A 45 13.63 -4.38 1.14
CA GLY A 45 13.50 -5.66 0.41
C GLY A 45 14.78 -5.98 -0.38
N PRO A 46 14.89 -7.17 -1.02
CA PRO A 46 16.09 -7.53 -1.78
C PRO A 46 16.29 -6.56 -2.94
N ASP A 47 17.55 -6.14 -3.15
CA ASP A 47 18.02 -5.34 -4.30
C ASP A 47 17.28 -5.76 -5.58
N THR A 48 16.44 -4.84 -6.07
CA THR A 48 15.81 -4.77 -7.39
C THR A 48 15.97 -6.04 -8.23
N VAL A 49 15.01 -6.96 -8.11
CA VAL A 49 14.87 -8.06 -9.06
C VAL A 49 13.90 -7.56 -10.13
N THR A 50 14.39 -7.31 -11.34
CA THR A 50 13.58 -6.90 -12.49
C THR A 50 12.34 -7.77 -12.63
N GLY A 51 11.16 -7.22 -12.31
CA GLY A 51 9.87 -7.91 -12.45
C GLY A 51 8.92 -7.69 -11.28
N ALA A 52 8.62 -6.43 -10.95
CA ALA A 52 7.60 -6.13 -9.96
C ALA A 52 6.21 -6.51 -10.46
N GLU A 53 5.41 -7.09 -9.57
CA GLU A 53 4.02 -7.46 -9.81
C GLU A 53 3.09 -6.72 -8.84
N ILE A 54 1.90 -6.33 -9.31
CA ILE A 54 0.83 -5.82 -8.45
C ILE A 54 0.22 -7.04 -7.75
N VAL A 55 0.34 -7.09 -6.43
CA VAL A 55 -0.17 -8.21 -5.62
C VAL A 55 -1.49 -7.89 -4.94
N ALA A 56 -1.81 -6.62 -4.78
CA ALA A 56 -3.10 -6.15 -4.28
C ALA A 56 -3.33 -4.70 -4.74
N GLU A 57 -4.60 -4.35 -4.91
CA GLU A 57 -5.03 -3.00 -5.27
C GLU A 57 -6.36 -2.66 -4.61
N ALA A 58 -6.62 -1.37 -4.40
CA ALA A 58 -7.92 -0.86 -3.97
C ALA A 58 -8.20 0.51 -4.59
N THR A 59 -9.44 0.71 -5.00
CA THR A 59 -9.91 1.97 -5.55
C THR A 59 -10.10 3.02 -4.45
N ILE A 60 -9.75 4.26 -4.74
CA ILE A 60 -9.98 5.43 -3.87
C ILE A 60 -11.04 6.31 -4.55
N GLY A 61 -12.29 5.86 -4.49
CA GLY A 61 -13.41 6.49 -5.19
C GLY A 61 -13.16 6.68 -6.70
N CYS A 62 -13.53 7.84 -7.23
CA CYS A 62 -13.29 8.17 -8.65
C CYS A 62 -11.94 8.89 -8.86
N ASP A 63 -11.17 9.11 -7.81
CA ASP A 63 -10.02 10.02 -7.79
C ASP A 63 -8.67 9.30 -7.97
N GLY A 64 -8.64 7.99 -7.71
CA GLY A 64 -7.44 7.19 -7.88
C GLY A 64 -7.57 5.77 -7.36
N GLU A 65 -6.41 5.15 -7.18
CA GLU A 65 -6.26 3.80 -6.64
C GLU A 65 -4.96 3.70 -5.85
N VAL A 66 -4.87 2.69 -4.99
CA VAL A 66 -3.64 2.32 -4.30
C VAL A 66 -3.21 0.92 -4.73
N LEU A 67 -1.93 0.80 -5.05
CA LEU A 67 -1.30 -0.39 -5.61
C LEU A 67 -0.20 -0.86 -4.66
N LEU A 68 -0.20 -2.15 -4.34
CA LEU A 68 0.86 -2.81 -3.58
C LEU A 68 1.65 -3.70 -4.51
N PHE A 69 2.96 -3.48 -4.55
CA PHE A 69 3.88 -4.21 -5.41
C PHE A 69 4.73 -5.20 -4.62
N ALA A 70 5.01 -6.34 -5.23
CA ALA A 70 5.98 -7.30 -4.74
C ALA A 70 7.04 -7.63 -5.80
N GLU A 71 8.23 -8.00 -5.33
CA GLU A 71 9.34 -8.48 -6.14
C GLU A 71 9.88 -9.77 -5.53
N GLY A 72 9.96 -10.85 -6.31
CA GLY A 72 10.46 -12.14 -5.83
C GLY A 72 9.69 -12.68 -4.62
N GLY A 73 8.38 -12.44 -4.55
CA GLY A 73 7.53 -12.85 -3.43
C GLY A 73 7.71 -12.02 -2.15
N ARG A 74 8.30 -10.83 -2.23
CA ARG A 74 8.46 -9.89 -1.11
C ARG A 74 7.84 -8.54 -1.42
N LEU A 75 7.15 -7.95 -0.44
CA LEU A 75 6.57 -6.61 -0.59
C LEU A 75 7.70 -5.60 -0.85
N SER A 76 7.55 -4.81 -1.91
CA SER A 76 8.58 -3.89 -2.40
C SER A 76 8.18 -2.43 -2.19
N TRP A 77 7.02 -1.99 -2.68
CA TRP A 77 6.51 -0.65 -2.38
C TRP A 77 4.98 -0.57 -2.46
N LEU A 78 4.47 0.51 -1.91
CA LEU A 78 3.07 0.90 -1.92
C LEU A 78 2.95 2.26 -2.59
N GLU A 79 2.02 2.41 -3.53
CA GLU A 79 1.87 3.63 -4.33
C GLU A 79 0.41 4.01 -4.52
N VAL A 80 0.11 5.31 -4.44
CA VAL A 80 -1.18 5.88 -4.81
C VAL A 80 -1.07 6.52 -6.18
N CYS A 81 -1.88 6.04 -7.11
CA CYS A 81 -2.06 6.63 -8.42
C CYS A 81 -3.31 7.52 -8.40
N SER A 82 -3.14 8.82 -8.71
CA SER A 82 -4.22 9.80 -8.69
C SER A 82 -4.49 10.37 -10.07
N TRP A 83 -5.75 10.28 -10.50
CA TRP A 83 -6.22 10.80 -11.79
C TRP A 83 -6.62 12.28 -11.71
N THR A 84 -6.74 12.83 -10.51
CA THR A 84 -7.20 14.21 -10.25
C THR A 84 -6.10 15.06 -9.59
N ASP A 85 -6.39 16.36 -9.44
CA ASP A 85 -5.58 17.31 -8.67
C ASP A 85 -6.47 17.96 -7.58
N PRO A 86 -6.01 18.12 -6.33
CA PRO A 86 -4.67 17.78 -5.86
C PRO A 86 -4.43 16.26 -5.82
N LYS A 87 -3.17 15.87 -6.01
CA LYS A 87 -2.76 14.46 -5.98
C LYS A 87 -3.05 13.82 -4.63
N LEU A 88 -3.63 12.63 -4.67
CA LEU A 88 -3.87 11.81 -3.49
C LEU A 88 -2.57 11.33 -2.84
N THR A 89 -2.63 11.15 -1.52
CA THR A 89 -1.54 10.63 -0.69
C THR A 89 -1.91 9.28 -0.06
N LEU A 90 -0.93 8.56 0.49
CA LEU A 90 -1.17 7.34 1.27
C LEU A 90 -2.04 7.60 2.51
N SER A 91 -1.97 8.78 3.10
CA SER A 91 -2.86 9.18 4.20
C SER A 91 -4.30 9.41 3.72
N ASP A 92 -4.50 9.94 2.51
CA ASP A 92 -5.84 10.03 1.91
C ASP A 92 -6.42 8.65 1.59
N ALA A 93 -5.58 7.75 1.05
CA ALA A 93 -5.96 6.36 0.83
C ALA A 93 -6.37 5.66 2.13
N ALA A 94 -5.55 5.78 3.18
CA ALA A 94 -5.87 5.22 4.50
C ALA A 94 -7.21 5.74 5.03
N ARG A 95 -7.41 7.07 4.97
CA ARG A 95 -8.66 7.69 5.41
C ARG A 95 -9.87 7.24 4.60
N HIS A 96 -9.73 7.03 3.30
CA HIS A 96 -10.80 6.52 2.45
C HIS A 96 -11.15 5.08 2.81
N LEU A 97 -10.15 4.19 2.89
CA LEU A 97 -10.34 2.77 3.18
C LEU A 97 -10.88 2.52 4.60
N LEU A 98 -10.57 3.40 5.55
CA LEU A 98 -11.18 3.37 6.89
C LEU A 98 -12.64 3.85 6.90
N GLN A 99 -13.03 4.68 5.94
CA GLN A 99 -14.37 5.25 5.83
C GLN A 99 -15.32 4.39 5.03
N GLU A 100 -14.85 3.42 4.24
CA GLU A 100 -15.71 2.42 3.63
C GLU A 100 -16.16 1.43 4.71
N PRO A 101 -17.41 1.50 5.20
CA PRO A 101 -17.95 0.38 5.95
C PRO A 101 -18.13 -0.74 4.93
N GLY A 102 -17.33 -1.81 5.04
CA GLY A 102 -17.15 -2.84 4.02
C GLY A 102 -18.34 -3.01 3.08
N ALA A 103 -18.12 -2.88 1.78
CA ALA A 103 -19.16 -3.04 0.79
C ALA A 103 -19.62 -4.50 0.72
N PRO A 104 -20.91 -4.76 1.02
CA PRO A 104 -21.68 -5.65 0.17
C PRO A 104 -22.86 -4.86 -0.42
N ASP A 105 -23.06 -5.03 -1.73
CA ASP A 105 -24.41 -5.17 -2.30
C ASP A 105 -24.42 -6.47 -3.11
#